data_AF-W6Z382-F1
#
_entry.id   AF-W6Z382-F1
#
_cell.length_a   1.000
_cell.length_b   1.000
_cell.length_c   1.000
_cell.angle_alpha   90.00
_cell.angle_beta   90.00
_cell.angle_gamma   90.00
#
_symmetry.space_group_name_H-M   'P 1'
#
loop_
_entity.id
_entity.type
_entity.pdbx_description
1 polymer ?
#
loop_
_entity_poly.entity_id
_entity_poly.type
_entity_poly.pdbx_seq_one_letter_code
_entity_poly.pdbx_strand_id
1 'polypeptide(L)'
;MFTKTLIGFVAALSAAVALPTTTAGPKQVRMHVFGEDNCNGPATLMSVDADKCYEFAPGIKSLRVVHHDDSIRYNSLNVYSAPNCESGPVLQPILNDGCSAVVAYKAIKLSIDTPKI
;
A
#
# COMPACT_ATOMS: atom_id res chain seq x y z
N MET A 1 64.96 -18.70 -34.56
CA MET A 1 64.84 -19.31 -33.22
C MET A 1 63.49 -18.92 -32.65
N PHE A 2 62.56 -19.88 -32.55
CA PHE A 2 61.22 -19.67 -32.01
C PHE A 2 61.18 -20.20 -30.58
N THR A 3 61.12 -19.31 -29.60
CA THR A 3 60.94 -19.68 -28.20
C THR A 3 59.47 -19.53 -27.84
N LYS A 4 58.85 -20.66 -27.52
CA LYS A 4 57.51 -20.75 -26.95
C LYS A 4 57.52 -20.17 -25.53
N THR A 5 56.51 -19.39 -25.18
CA THR A 5 56.09 -19.23 -23.78
C THR A 5 54.57 -19.27 -23.74
N LEU A 6 54.08 -20.03 -22.76
CA LEU A 6 52.75 -20.57 -22.62
C LEU A 6 52.15 -19.99 -21.32
N ILE A 7 50.82 -20.03 -21.24
CA ILE A 7 49.97 -19.96 -20.04
C ILE A 7 49.57 -18.57 -19.54
N GLY A 8 48.25 -18.37 -19.44
CA GLY A 8 47.65 -17.27 -18.69
C GLY A 8 46.13 -17.26 -18.79
N PHE A 9 45.48 -18.32 -18.32
CA PHE A 9 44.02 -18.38 -18.11
C PHE A 9 43.59 -17.22 -17.20
N VAL A 10 42.74 -16.31 -17.70
CA VAL A 10 41.93 -15.45 -16.83
C VAL A 10 40.48 -15.65 -17.26
N ALA A 11 39.80 -16.52 -16.53
CA ALA A 11 38.36 -16.64 -16.56
C ALA A 11 37.78 -15.27 -16.15
N ALA A 12 37.17 -14.57 -17.11
CA ALA A 12 36.35 -13.42 -16.80
C ALA A 12 35.10 -13.92 -16.06
N LEU A 13 35.11 -13.83 -14.72
CA LEU A 13 33.88 -13.88 -13.95
C LEU A 13 33.02 -12.70 -14.38
N SER A 14 32.01 -12.96 -15.21
CA SER A 14 30.89 -12.05 -15.37
C SER A 14 30.25 -11.88 -13.99
N ALA A 15 30.51 -10.75 -13.34
CA ALA A 15 29.79 -10.34 -12.16
C ALA A 15 28.32 -10.11 -12.56
N ALA A 16 27.49 -11.14 -12.41
CA ALA A 16 26.05 -10.97 -12.40
C ALA A 16 25.75 -10.12 -11.16
N VAL A 17 25.55 -8.81 -11.37
CA VAL A 17 24.99 -7.95 -10.33
C VAL A 17 23.56 -8.45 -10.13
N ALA A 18 23.36 -9.28 -9.12
CA ALA A 18 22.03 -9.65 -8.65
C ALA A 18 21.38 -8.35 -8.16
N LEU A 19 20.57 -7.74 -9.03
CA LEU A 19 19.66 -6.68 -8.63
C LEU A 19 18.82 -7.23 -7.47
N PRO A 20 18.63 -6.48 -6.38
CA PRO A 20 17.76 -6.93 -5.32
C PRO A 20 16.37 -7.14 -5.94
N THR A 21 15.94 -8.39 -6.03
CA THR A 21 14.53 -8.74 -6.16
C THR A 21 13.89 -8.41 -4.83
N THR A 22 13.69 -7.13 -4.54
CA THR A 22 12.66 -6.75 -3.58
C THR A 22 11.36 -7.10 -4.26
N THR A 23 10.90 -8.33 -4.07
CA THR A 23 9.49 -8.65 -4.22
C THR A 23 8.81 -7.67 -3.30
N ALA A 24 8.28 -6.57 -3.85
CA ALA A 24 7.53 -5.62 -3.08
C ALA A 24 6.41 -6.44 -2.45
N GLY A 25 6.46 -6.62 -1.14
CA GLY A 25 5.42 -7.32 -0.39
C GLY A 25 4.08 -6.67 -0.70
N PRO A 26 2.97 -7.39 -0.49
CA PRO A 26 1.65 -6.81 -0.68
C PRO A 26 1.57 -5.52 0.14
N LYS A 27 1.33 -4.39 -0.53
CA LYS A 27 1.18 -3.10 0.15
C LYS A 27 -0.25 -3.01 0.66
N GLN A 28 -0.41 -2.99 1.97
CA GLN A 28 -1.69 -3.08 2.67
C GLN A 28 -1.76 -2.06 3.83
N VAL A 29 -2.96 -1.51 4.03
CA VAL A 29 -3.32 -0.79 5.26
C VAL A 29 -4.38 -1.60 6.00
N ARG A 30 -4.22 -1.76 7.31
CA ARG A 30 -5.22 -2.33 8.21
C ARG A 30 -5.82 -1.23 9.07
N MET A 31 -7.14 -1.29 9.22
CA MET A 31 -7.91 -0.30 9.95
C MET A 31 -9.01 -0.95 10.77
N HIS A 32 -9.36 -0.29 11.87
CA HIS A 32 -10.61 -0.51 12.56
C HIS A 32 -11.69 0.39 11.96
N VAL A 33 -12.84 -0.18 11.67
CA VAL A 33 -14.05 0.55 11.27
C VAL A 33 -15.11 0.44 12.36
N PHE A 34 -15.89 1.51 12.53
CA PHE A 34 -16.85 1.66 13.62
C PHE A 34 -18.21 2.10 13.08
N GLY A 35 -19.28 1.57 13.67
CA GLY A 35 -20.65 2.02 13.42
C GLY A 35 -21.02 3.33 14.14
N GLU A 36 -20.11 3.84 14.97
CA GLU A 36 -20.27 5.06 15.76
C GLU A 36 -19.27 6.13 15.33
N ASP A 37 -19.56 7.37 15.70
CA ASP A 37 -18.69 8.51 15.45
C ASP A 37 -17.46 8.48 16.39
N ASN A 38 -16.36 9.11 15.96
CA ASN A 38 -15.13 9.26 16.76
C ASN A 38 -14.48 7.95 17.24
N CYS A 39 -14.63 6.85 16.48
CA CYS A 39 -14.00 5.56 16.74
C CYS A 39 -14.38 4.95 18.09
N ASN A 40 -15.62 5.20 18.51
CA ASN A 40 -16.22 4.64 19.71
C ASN A 40 -16.85 3.27 19.43
N GLY A 41 -17.06 2.51 20.51
CA GLY A 41 -17.77 1.24 20.46
C GLY A 41 -16.97 0.09 19.82
N PRO A 42 -17.66 -0.97 19.36
CA PRO A 42 -17.02 -2.16 18.82
C PRO A 42 -16.35 -1.88 17.46
N ALA A 43 -15.10 -2.32 17.33
CA ALA A 43 -14.33 -2.23 16.10
C ALA A 43 -14.47 -3.49 15.26
N THR A 44 -14.57 -3.32 13.93
CA THR A 44 -14.35 -4.41 12.96
C THR A 44 -13.04 -4.16 12.23
N LEU A 45 -12.23 -5.21 12.06
CA LEU A 45 -10.97 -5.10 11.31
C LEU A 45 -11.25 -5.15 9.80
N MET A 46 -10.67 -4.20 9.07
CA MET A 46 -10.71 -4.12 7.61
C MET A 46 -9.28 -3.96 7.07
N SER A 47 -8.98 -4.66 5.98
CA SER A 47 -7.72 -4.56 5.26
C SER A 47 -7.96 -4.04 3.85
N VAL A 48 -7.11 -3.12 3.40
CA VAL A 48 -7.20 -2.46 2.10
C VAL A 48 -5.89 -2.69 1.36
N ASP A 49 -5.94 -3.48 0.28
CA ASP A 49 -4.77 -3.71 -0.57
C ASP A 49 -4.55 -2.55 -1.54
N ALA A 50 -3.31 -2.38 -1.98
CA ALA A 50 -2.96 -1.39 -2.98
C ALA A 50 -3.76 -1.56 -4.28
N ASP A 51 -4.13 -0.41 -4.84
CA ASP A 51 -4.79 -0.24 -6.13
C ASP A 51 -6.17 -0.90 -6.26
N LYS A 52 -6.73 -1.46 -5.18
CA LYS A 52 -8.09 -2.00 -5.12
C LYS A 52 -9.05 -1.01 -4.45
N CYS A 53 -10.26 -0.93 -5.00
CA CYS A 53 -11.35 -0.19 -4.40
C CYS A 53 -12.17 -1.11 -3.48
N TYR A 54 -12.52 -0.62 -2.30
CA TYR A 54 -13.37 -1.32 -1.34
C TYR A 54 -14.53 -0.43 -0.95
N GLU A 55 -15.74 -0.96 -1.03
CA GLU A 55 -16.93 -0.28 -0.52
C GLU A 55 -17.02 -0.42 0.99
N PHE A 56 -17.43 0.65 1.66
CA PHE A 56 -17.79 0.58 3.08
C PHE A 56 -19.09 -0.20 3.24
N ALA A 57 -19.11 -1.10 4.22
CA ALA A 57 -20.36 -1.71 4.65
C ALA A 57 -21.35 -0.60 5.12
N PRO A 58 -22.67 -0.81 4.93
CA PRO A 58 -23.66 0.13 5.44
C PRO A 58 -23.49 0.36 6.94
N GLY A 59 -23.61 1.62 7.37
CA GLY A 59 -23.57 1.98 8.79
C GLY A 59 -22.19 2.28 9.36
N ILE A 60 -21.09 2.15 8.59
CA ILE A 60 -19.78 2.63 9.02
C ILE A 60 -19.77 4.16 9.08
N LYS A 61 -19.30 4.71 10.20
CA LYS A 61 -19.26 6.15 10.47
C LYS A 61 -17.87 6.71 10.70
N SER A 62 -16.97 5.92 11.29
CA SER A 62 -15.60 6.33 11.52
C SER A 62 -14.62 5.17 11.33
N LEU A 63 -13.35 5.52 11.09
CA LEU A 63 -12.26 4.56 10.97
C LEU A 63 -11.00 5.06 11.65
N ARG A 64 -10.13 4.12 12.02
CA ARG A 64 -8.79 4.38 12.54
C ARG A 64 -7.83 3.41 11.89
N VAL A 65 -6.78 3.93 11.27
CA VAL A 65 -5.65 3.11 10.82
C VAL A 65 -4.95 2.54 12.06
N VAL A 66 -4.63 1.25 12.02
CA VAL A 66 -3.92 0.56 13.12
C VAL A 66 -2.62 -0.09 12.67
N HIS A 67 -2.44 -0.21 11.36
CA HIS A 67 -1.22 -0.72 10.77
C HIS A 67 -1.14 -0.33 9.30
N HIS A 68 0.07 -0.08 8.81
CA HIS A 68 0.39 0.03 7.40
C HIS A 68 1.78 -0.56 7.17
N ASP A 69 2.04 -1.03 5.97
CA ASP A 69 3.40 -1.43 5.62
C ASP A 69 4.33 -0.21 5.52
N ASP A 70 5.62 -0.40 5.82
CA ASP A 70 6.65 0.66 5.85
C ASP A 70 6.85 1.35 4.48
N SER A 71 6.42 0.71 3.40
CA SER A 71 6.56 1.23 2.03
C SER A 71 5.42 2.18 1.60
N ILE A 72 4.46 2.47 2.50
CA ILE A 72 3.28 3.28 2.22
C ILE A 72 3.53 4.73 2.67
N ARG A 73 3.20 5.70 1.82
CA ARG A 73 3.32 7.14 2.14
C ARG A 73 2.06 7.63 2.86
N TYR A 74 2.23 8.66 3.71
CA TYR A 74 1.17 9.25 4.54
C TYR A 74 -0.11 9.69 3.81
N ASN A 75 -0.07 9.86 2.48
CA ASN A 75 -1.17 10.34 1.64
C ASN A 75 -1.66 9.31 0.61
N SER A 76 -1.33 8.03 0.77
CA SER A 76 -1.72 6.99 -0.18
C SER A 76 -3.15 6.45 0.04
N LEU A 77 -3.75 6.65 1.21
CA LEU A 77 -5.10 6.18 1.51
C LEU A 77 -6.12 7.27 1.16
N ASN A 78 -7.08 6.94 0.30
CA ASN A 78 -8.08 7.87 -0.22
C ASN A 78 -9.49 7.33 0.04
N VAL A 79 -10.40 8.19 0.48
CA VAL A 79 -11.84 7.87 0.59
C VAL A 79 -12.64 8.62 -0.48
N TYR A 80 -13.72 8.00 -0.95
CA TYR A 80 -14.50 8.45 -2.11
C TYR A 80 -15.98 8.51 -1.76
N SER A 81 -16.68 9.54 -2.25
CA SER A 81 -18.13 9.66 -2.05
C SER A 81 -18.93 8.70 -2.95
N ALA A 82 -18.29 8.10 -3.96
CA ALA A 82 -18.88 7.10 -4.83
C ALA A 82 -18.39 5.67 -4.46
N PRO A 83 -19.23 4.64 -4.65
CA PRO A 83 -18.91 3.26 -4.27
C PRO A 83 -17.76 2.63 -5.08
N ASN A 84 -17.48 3.13 -6.28
CA ASN A 84 -16.50 2.52 -7.19
C ASN A 84 -15.13 3.20 -7.24
N CYS A 85 -14.87 4.16 -6.33
CA CYS A 85 -13.64 4.96 -6.33
C CYS A 85 -13.35 5.72 -7.64
N GLU A 86 -14.36 5.94 -8.49
CA GLU A 86 -14.20 6.64 -9.77
C GLU A 86 -14.47 8.14 -9.68
N SER A 87 -15.13 8.61 -8.61
CA SER A 87 -15.51 10.01 -8.47
C SER A 87 -15.67 10.46 -7.01
N GLY A 88 -15.64 11.77 -6.81
CA GLY A 88 -15.97 12.43 -5.54
C GLY A 88 -14.81 13.19 -4.90
N PRO A 89 -15.11 14.00 -3.86
CA PRO A 89 -14.09 14.61 -3.02
C PRO A 89 -13.25 13.52 -2.36
N VAL A 90 -11.93 13.68 -2.48
CA VAL A 90 -10.96 12.78 -1.87
C VAL A 90 -10.54 13.36 -0.53
N LEU A 91 -10.86 12.66 0.56
CA LEU A 91 -10.17 12.87 1.82
C LEU A 91 -9.02 11.88 1.94
N GLN A 92 -7.92 12.38 2.48
CA GLN A 92 -6.75 11.57 2.85
C GLN A 92 -6.75 11.45 4.37
N PRO A 93 -7.32 10.37 4.94
CA PRO A 93 -7.17 10.10 6.36
C PRO A 93 -5.68 10.09 6.73
N ILE A 94 -5.34 10.78 7.82
CA ILE A 94 -3.97 10.82 8.31
C ILE A 94 -3.62 9.42 8.82
N LEU A 95 -2.57 8.81 8.27
CA LEU A 95 -2.11 7.47 8.69
C LEU A 95 -1.50 7.43 10.11
N ASN A 96 -1.58 8.53 10.90
CA ASN A 96 -0.96 8.65 12.22
C ASN A 96 -1.81 8.06 13.36
N ASP A 97 -2.60 7.02 13.08
CA ASP A 97 -3.52 6.35 14.00
C ASP A 97 -4.68 7.23 14.52
N GLY A 98 -4.88 8.41 13.94
CA GLY A 98 -6.01 9.29 14.24
C GLY A 98 -7.35 8.70 13.81
N CYS A 99 -8.41 9.08 14.52
CA CYS A 99 -9.77 8.74 14.11
C CYS A 99 -10.24 9.66 12.97
N SER A 100 -10.81 9.07 11.92
CA SER A 100 -11.35 9.79 10.76
C SER A 100 -12.85 9.53 10.62
N ALA A 101 -13.64 10.60 10.49
CA ALA A 101 -15.05 10.49 10.17
C ALA A 101 -15.22 10.16 8.68
N VAL A 102 -16.04 9.15 8.37
CA VAL A 102 -16.24 8.66 7.00
C VAL A 102 -17.70 8.56 6.55
N VAL A 103 -18.62 9.16 7.30
CA VAL A 103 -20.08 9.13 7.01
C VAL A 103 -20.43 9.60 5.59
N ALA A 104 -19.66 10.55 5.04
CA ALA A 104 -19.87 11.10 3.70
C ALA A 104 -19.29 10.22 2.57
N TYR A 105 -18.55 9.16 2.89
CA TYR A 105 -17.85 8.33 1.92
C TYR A 105 -18.49 6.96 1.78
N LYS A 106 -18.32 6.40 0.60
CA LYS A 106 -18.86 5.10 0.19
C LYS A 106 -17.77 4.09 -0.10
N ALA A 107 -16.58 4.54 -0.44
CA ALA A 107 -15.47 3.64 -0.73
C ALA A 107 -14.13 4.17 -0.26
N ILE A 108 -13.16 3.28 -0.25
CA ILE A 108 -11.77 3.52 0.13
C ILE A 108 -10.83 2.81 -0.84
N LYS A 109 -9.73 3.46 -1.17
CA LYS A 109 -8.66 2.91 -2.00
C LYS A 109 -7.31 3.34 -1.47
N LEU A 110 -6.40 2.37 -1.40
CA LEU A 110 -4.98 2.62 -1.20
C LEU A 110 -4.34 2.89 -2.58
N SER A 111 -4.24 4.16 -2.95
CA SER A 111 -3.62 4.59 -4.22
C SER A 111 -2.11 4.68 -4.02
N ILE A 112 -1.40 3.69 -4.54
CA ILE A 112 0.05 3.69 -4.56
C ILE A 112 0.43 3.64 -6.02
N ASP A 113 1.39 4.48 -6.44
CA ASP A 113 2.01 4.31 -7.75
C ASP A 113 2.81 3.01 -7.74
N THR A 114 2.12 1.90 -7.98
CA THR A 114 2.74 0.60 -8.21
C THR A 114 3.17 0.60 -9.67
N PRO A 115 4.48 0.52 -9.98
CA PRO A 115 4.94 0.41 -11.35
C PRO A 115 4.27 -0.81 -11.99
N LYS A 116 3.54 -0.61 -13.09
CA LYS A 116 3.04 -1.71 -13.90
C LYS A 116 4.27 -2.36 -14.55
N ILE A 117 4.57 -3.60 -14.16
CA ILE A 117 5.60 -4.44 -14.79
C ILE A 117 5.03 -4.99 -16.09
#